data_AF-A0A0D2N9W1-F1
#
_entry.id   AF-A0A0D2N9W1-F1
#
_cell.length_a   1.000
_cell.length_b   1.000
_cell.length_c   1.000
_cell.angle_alpha   90.00
_cell.angle_beta   90.00
_cell.angle_gamma   90.00
#
_symmetry.space_group_name_H-M   'P 1'
#
loop_
_entity.id
_entity.type
_entity.pdbx_description
1 polymer ?
#
loop_
_entity_poly.entity_id
_entity_poly.type
_entity_poly.pdbx_seq_one_letter_code
_entity_poly.pdbx_strand_id
1 'polypeptide(L)'
;MVADNESGDSIESEVRTSSGMFLQKAQDEVVADIEARIAAWTFLPAENGKSMQILHYENGQKYEPHFDYFHDKANQELGGHCIATVLMYLSDVESGEETVFPNAEGKLSQPKDDSWSDCAKNGYAVKPRKGDALLFFSLHLDATTDSDSLHAQ
;
A
#
# COMPACT_ATOMS: atom_id res chain seq x y z
N MET A 1 -2.84 -10.03 7.48
CA MET A 1 -3.99 -10.61 6.75
C MET A 1 -4.01 -10.18 5.29
N VAL A 2 -4.40 -11.08 4.38
CA VAL A 2 -4.58 -10.82 2.93
C VAL A 2 -5.96 -11.32 2.47
N ALA A 3 -6.41 -10.91 1.28
CA ALA A 3 -7.65 -11.44 0.68
C ALA A 3 -7.38 -12.84 0.09
N ASP A 4 -8.28 -13.78 0.35
CA ASP A 4 -8.27 -15.11 -0.26
C ASP A 4 -8.62 -15.02 -1.76
N ASN A 5 -7.89 -15.76 -2.59
CA ASN A 5 -8.06 -15.70 -4.05
C ASN A 5 -9.32 -16.41 -4.54
N GLU A 6 -9.92 -17.31 -3.75
CA GLU A 6 -11.12 -18.05 -4.12
C GLU A 6 -12.38 -17.40 -3.52
N SER A 7 -12.33 -17.00 -2.25
CA SER A 7 -13.49 -16.46 -1.52
C SER A 7 -13.51 -14.94 -1.37
N GLY A 8 -12.36 -14.27 -1.46
CA GLY A 8 -12.21 -12.84 -1.15
C GLY A 8 -12.19 -12.52 0.35
N ASP A 9 -12.27 -13.53 1.23
CA ASP A 9 -12.25 -13.34 2.68
C ASP A 9 -10.87 -12.93 3.20
N SER A 10 -10.82 -12.31 4.37
CA SER A 10 -9.55 -11.94 4.99
C SER A 10 -8.98 -13.10 5.83
N ILE A 11 -7.77 -13.56 5.47
CA ILE A 11 -7.11 -14.70 6.10
C ILE A 11 -5.75 -14.34 6.70
N GLU A 12 -5.31 -15.09 7.73
CA GLU A 12 -3.92 -15.07 8.19
C GLU A 12 -2.97 -15.52 7.07
N SER A 13 -1.78 -14.93 7.01
CA SER A 13 -0.89 -15.10 5.88
C SER A 13 0.57 -15.07 6.29
N GLU A 14 1.37 -15.97 5.73
CA GLU A 14 2.84 -15.91 5.81
C GLU A 14 3.43 -14.81 4.92
N VAL A 15 2.63 -14.29 3.97
CA VAL A 15 3.02 -13.26 3.00
C VAL A 15 2.86 -11.86 3.57
N ARG A 16 1.85 -11.64 4.43
CA ARG A 16 1.67 -10.43 5.23
C ARG A 16 1.45 -10.77 6.68
N THR A 17 2.50 -10.58 7.47
CA THR A 17 2.57 -11.01 8.88
C THR A 17 2.17 -9.93 9.88
N SER A 18 1.73 -8.76 9.39
CA SER A 18 1.28 -7.65 10.25
C SER A 18 -0.06 -7.92 10.94
N SER A 19 -0.29 -7.21 12.04
CA SER A 19 -1.62 -6.99 12.58
C SER A 19 -2.33 -5.87 11.81
N GLY A 20 -3.67 -5.86 11.82
CA GLY A 20 -4.42 -4.79 11.15
C GLY A 20 -5.90 -4.75 11.49
N MET A 21 -6.50 -3.61 11.20
CA MET A 21 -7.94 -3.37 11.33
C MET A 21 -8.44 -2.42 10.25
N PHE A 22 -9.76 -2.31 10.10
CA PHE A 22 -10.39 -1.33 9.21
C PHE A 22 -11.14 -0.28 10.02
N LEU A 23 -10.99 0.97 9.63
CA LEU A 23 -11.90 2.05 10.03
C LEU A 23 -13.03 2.12 9.01
N GLN A 24 -14.26 2.30 9.48
CA GLN A 24 -15.40 2.46 8.57
C GLN A 24 -15.30 3.79 7.81
N LYS A 25 -15.89 3.83 6.61
CA LYS A 25 -15.97 5.08 5.83
C LYS A 25 -16.65 6.17 6.65
N ALA A 26 -16.06 7.36 6.69
CA ALA A 26 -16.56 8.48 7.49
C ALA A 26 -16.94 8.09 8.93
N GLN A 27 -16.18 7.17 9.56
CA GLN A 27 -16.49 6.65 10.90
C GLN A 27 -16.66 7.77 11.94
N ASP A 28 -15.83 8.80 11.85
CA ASP A 28 -15.89 10.03 12.62
C ASP A 28 -15.40 11.23 11.77
N GLU A 29 -15.46 12.43 12.34
CA GLU A 29 -15.06 13.67 11.66
C GLU A 29 -13.59 13.65 11.23
N VAL A 30 -12.70 13.05 12.03
CA VAL A 30 -11.26 12.98 11.73
C VAL A 30 -11.04 12.06 10.53
N VAL A 31 -11.66 10.89 10.53
CA VAL A 31 -11.62 9.93 9.42
C VAL A 31 -12.19 10.54 8.14
N ALA A 32 -13.35 11.21 8.23
CA ALA A 32 -13.98 11.87 7.09
C ALA A 32 -13.10 12.98 6.50
N ASP A 33 -12.45 13.79 7.34
CA ASP A 33 -11.54 14.86 6.91
C ASP A 33 -10.30 14.31 6.20
N ILE A 34 -9.76 13.18 6.67
CA ILE A 34 -8.65 12.49 6.02
C ILE A 34 -9.08 11.96 4.65
N GLU A 35 -10.22 11.28 4.56
CA GLU A 35 -10.79 10.78 3.30
C GLU A 35 -11.02 11.92 2.29
N ALA A 36 -11.57 13.05 2.75
CA ALA A 36 -11.77 14.24 1.91
C ALA A 36 -10.44 14.84 1.41
N ARG A 37 -9.40 14.87 2.26
CA ARG A 37 -8.07 15.33 1.87
C ARG A 37 -7.41 14.42 0.83
N ILE A 38 -7.56 13.10 0.99
CA ILE A 38 -7.09 12.11 0.01
C ILE A 38 -7.80 12.31 -1.33
N ALA A 39 -9.12 12.48 -1.32
CA ALA A 39 -9.90 12.74 -2.53
C ALA A 39 -9.44 14.03 -3.24
N ALA A 40 -9.22 15.11 -2.48
CA ALA A 40 -8.71 16.36 -3.01
C ALA A 40 -7.30 16.24 -3.62
N TRP A 41 -6.40 15.45 -3.00
CA TRP A 41 -5.02 15.28 -3.48
C TRP A 41 -4.95 14.38 -4.73
N THR A 42 -5.71 13.29 -4.73
CA THR A 42 -5.72 12.29 -5.81
C THR A 42 -6.56 12.71 -7.01
N PHE A 43 -7.43 13.71 -6.85
CA PHE A 43 -8.49 14.08 -7.80
C PHE A 43 -9.48 12.93 -8.09
N LEU A 44 -9.57 11.95 -7.19
CA LEU A 44 -10.52 10.84 -7.28
C LEU A 44 -11.70 11.07 -6.31
N PRO A 45 -12.94 10.69 -6.67
CA PRO A 45 -14.10 10.82 -5.78
C PRO A 45 -13.94 9.99 -4.50
N ALA A 46 -14.28 10.57 -3.34
CA ALA A 46 -14.19 9.90 -2.04
C ALA A 46 -15.10 8.66 -1.94
N GLU A 47 -16.18 8.62 -2.72
CA GLU A 47 -17.11 7.51 -2.81
C GLU A 47 -16.41 6.22 -3.30
N ASN A 48 -15.37 6.35 -4.13
CA ASN A 48 -14.59 5.24 -4.66
C ASN A 48 -13.58 4.68 -3.65
N GLY A 49 -13.26 5.43 -2.59
CA GLY A 49 -12.35 4.99 -1.54
C GLY A 49 -12.90 3.78 -0.78
N LYS A 50 -12.04 2.79 -0.55
CA LYS A 50 -12.31 1.68 0.38
C LYS A 50 -12.11 2.16 1.83
N SER A 51 -12.67 1.43 2.78
CA SER A 51 -12.41 1.63 4.22
C SER A 51 -10.91 1.71 4.50
N MET A 52 -10.46 2.68 5.29
CA MET A 52 -9.04 2.82 5.63
C MET A 52 -8.54 1.61 6.41
N GLN A 53 -7.48 0.98 5.90
CA GLN A 53 -6.80 -0.12 6.56
C GLN A 53 -5.66 0.42 7.45
N ILE A 54 -5.72 0.13 8.73
CA ILE A 54 -4.66 0.42 9.69
C ILE A 54 -3.85 -0.85 9.91
N LEU A 55 -2.52 -0.71 9.86
CA LEU A 55 -1.59 -1.82 9.94
C LEU A 55 -0.53 -1.50 10.97
N HIS A 56 -0.13 -2.51 11.72
CA HIS A 56 0.96 -2.41 12.67
C HIS A 56 1.88 -3.61 12.49
N TYR A 57 3.13 -3.29 12.17
CA TYR A 57 4.22 -4.21 11.96
C TYR A 57 5.08 -4.22 13.23
N GLU A 58 5.26 -5.40 13.80
CA GLU A 58 6.26 -5.62 14.85
C GLU A 58 7.62 -5.95 14.22
N ASN A 59 8.67 -5.87 15.02
CA ASN A 59 10.02 -6.15 14.55
C ASN A 59 10.13 -7.52 13.85
N GLY A 60 10.52 -7.50 12.58
CA GLY A 60 10.65 -8.69 11.73
C GLY A 60 9.38 -9.11 10.97
N GLN A 61 8.25 -8.43 11.19
CA GLN A 61 7.08 -8.57 10.33
C GLN A 61 7.29 -7.86 9.00
N LYS A 62 6.55 -8.31 7.97
CA LYS A 62 6.71 -7.85 6.59
C LYS A 62 5.46 -8.08 5.78
N TYR A 63 5.45 -7.46 4.60
CA TYR A 63 4.60 -7.76 3.47
C TYR A 63 5.49 -8.01 2.25
N GLU A 64 5.51 -9.26 1.79
CA GLU A 64 6.17 -9.63 0.53
C GLU A 64 5.67 -8.80 -0.67
N PRO A 65 6.47 -8.70 -1.74
CA PRO A 65 6.09 -7.99 -2.96
C PRO A 65 4.73 -8.43 -3.51
N HIS A 66 3.83 -7.46 -3.71
CA HIS A 66 2.48 -7.68 -4.20
C HIS A 66 1.97 -6.50 -5.04
N PHE A 67 0.80 -6.68 -5.63
CA PHE A 67 0.04 -5.66 -6.33
C PHE A 67 -1.26 -5.37 -5.57
N ASP A 68 -1.70 -4.11 -5.63
CA ASP A 68 -3.00 -3.71 -5.06
C ASP A 68 -4.17 -3.93 -6.05
N TYR A 69 -3.87 -4.31 -7.29
CA TYR A 69 -4.88 -4.76 -8.24
C TYR A 69 -5.05 -6.28 -8.16
N PHE A 70 -6.26 -6.76 -8.43
CA PHE A 70 -6.55 -8.19 -8.46
C PHE A 70 -6.20 -8.82 -9.79
N HIS A 71 -5.62 -10.01 -9.76
CA HIS A 71 -5.37 -10.83 -10.95
C HIS A 71 -6.54 -11.75 -11.30
N ASP A 72 -7.37 -12.10 -10.32
CA ASP A 72 -8.50 -13.01 -10.49
C ASP A 72 -9.80 -12.25 -10.79
N LYS A 73 -10.68 -12.89 -11.55
CA LYS A 73 -11.96 -12.28 -11.95
C LYS A 73 -12.93 -12.09 -10.79
N ALA A 74 -12.88 -12.95 -9.76
CA ALA A 74 -13.84 -12.92 -8.67
C ALA A 74 -13.68 -11.63 -7.84
N ASN A 75 -12.46 -11.31 -7.44
CA ASN A 75 -12.15 -10.08 -6.69
C ASN A 75 -12.28 -8.82 -7.56
N GLN A 76 -12.02 -8.91 -8.87
CA GLN A 76 -12.32 -7.81 -9.80
C GLN A 76 -13.81 -7.51 -9.88
N GLU A 77 -14.67 -8.54 -9.97
CA GLU A 77 -16.12 -8.38 -10.00
C GLU A 77 -16.70 -7.90 -8.66
N LEU A 78 -16.14 -8.36 -7.54
CA LEU A 78 -16.59 -8.02 -6.20
C LEU A 78 -16.18 -6.62 -5.75
N GLY A 79 -14.95 -6.19 -6.05
CA GLY A 79 -14.36 -4.99 -5.47
C GLY A 79 -13.73 -4.00 -6.45
N GLY A 80 -13.67 -4.34 -7.74
CA GLY A 80 -12.95 -3.58 -8.76
C GLY A 80 -11.43 -3.56 -8.54
N HIS A 81 -10.68 -3.09 -9.54
CA HIS A 81 -9.26 -2.82 -9.36
C HIS A 81 -9.03 -1.63 -8.43
N CYS A 82 -8.01 -1.72 -7.57
CA CYS A 82 -7.46 -0.52 -6.92
C CYS A 82 -6.67 0.27 -7.96
N ILE A 83 -7.12 1.49 -8.29
CA ILE A 83 -6.45 2.34 -9.30
C ILE A 83 -5.25 3.04 -8.68
N ALA A 84 -5.38 3.51 -7.45
CA ALA A 84 -4.38 4.28 -6.74
C ALA A 84 -4.39 3.94 -5.25
N THR A 85 -3.21 3.94 -4.65
CA THR A 85 -3.01 3.68 -3.24
C THR A 85 -2.36 4.90 -2.59
N VAL A 86 -2.95 5.37 -1.50
CA VAL A 86 -2.33 6.34 -0.59
C VAL A 86 -1.92 5.62 0.68
N LEU A 87 -0.61 5.42 0.84
CA LEU A 87 -0.01 4.84 2.03
C LEU A 87 0.46 5.95 2.96
N MET A 88 -0.06 6.01 4.18
CA MET A 88 0.29 7.03 5.16
C MET A 88 1.11 6.43 6.31
N TYR A 89 2.24 7.04 6.64
CA TYR A 89 3.10 6.57 7.73
C TYR A 89 2.67 7.23 9.05
N LEU A 90 2.22 6.41 10.02
CA LEU A 90 1.65 6.88 11.28
C LEU A 90 2.70 7.03 12.40
N SER A 91 3.91 6.51 12.19
CA SER A 91 5.03 6.52 13.13
C SER A 91 6.36 6.66 12.38
N ASP A 92 7.37 7.16 13.08
CA ASP A 92 8.76 7.08 12.63
C ASP A 92 9.31 5.69 12.93
N VAL A 93 10.06 5.12 12.01
CA VAL A 93 10.75 3.83 12.20
C VAL A 93 12.25 4.07 12.17
N GLU A 94 12.96 3.52 13.14
CA GLU A 94 14.40 3.72 13.28
C GLU A 94 15.19 3.03 12.16
N SER A 95 14.77 1.82 11.76
CA SER A 95 15.39 1.02 10.71
C SER A 95 14.41 0.00 10.15
N GLY A 96 14.44 -0.23 8.83
CA GLY A 96 13.53 -1.15 8.15
C GLY A 96 12.19 -0.51 7.74
N GLU A 97 11.21 -1.36 7.43
CA GLU A 97 9.83 -1.01 7.03
C GLU A 97 9.76 -0.01 5.87
N GLU A 98 10.79 0.04 5.04
CA GLU A 98 10.76 0.85 3.85
C GLU A 98 9.72 0.29 2.88
N THR A 99 8.94 1.19 2.26
CA THR A 99 8.10 0.76 1.14
C THR A 99 8.98 0.69 -0.11
N VAL A 100 9.11 -0.51 -0.66
CA VAL A 100 10.04 -0.82 -1.76
C VAL A 100 9.27 -1.11 -3.03
N PHE A 101 9.72 -0.55 -4.15
CA PHE A 101 9.24 -0.81 -5.51
C PHE A 101 10.34 -1.52 -6.31
N PRO A 102 10.36 -2.86 -6.36
CA PRO A 102 11.43 -3.63 -7.01
C PRO A 102 11.48 -3.48 -8.53
N ASN A 103 10.37 -3.02 -9.14
CA ASN A 103 10.23 -2.87 -10.59
C ASN A 103 10.31 -1.41 -11.07
N ALA A 104 10.30 -0.44 -10.16
CA ALA A 104 10.29 0.98 -10.54
C ALA A 104 11.38 1.37 -11.53
N GLU A 105 11.01 2.20 -12.50
CA GLU A 105 11.97 2.84 -13.41
C GLU A 105 12.99 3.65 -12.58
N GLY A 106 14.26 3.28 -12.64
CA GLY A 106 15.28 3.88 -11.80
C GLY A 106 15.39 3.29 -10.40
N LYS A 107 14.98 2.04 -10.17
CA LYS A 107 15.17 1.33 -8.88
C LYS A 107 16.57 1.39 -8.27
N LEU A 108 17.61 1.55 -9.08
CA LEU A 108 19.01 1.70 -8.65
C LEU A 108 19.52 3.15 -8.69
N SER A 109 18.65 4.12 -9.01
CA SER A 109 19.02 5.54 -9.11
C SER A 109 19.14 6.23 -7.74
N GLN A 110 18.45 5.71 -6.73
CA GLN A 110 18.48 6.25 -5.38
C GLN A 110 19.79 5.84 -4.69
N PRO A 111 20.65 6.80 -4.28
CA PRO A 111 21.83 6.48 -3.50
C PRO A 111 21.39 5.94 -2.14
N LYS A 112 21.92 4.78 -1.76
CA LYS A 112 21.62 4.12 -0.49
C LYS A 112 22.90 3.80 0.26
N ASP A 113 22.97 4.28 1.49
CA ASP A 113 24.03 3.97 2.45
C ASP A 113 23.63 2.78 3.34
N ASP A 114 24.39 2.56 4.40
CA ASP A 114 24.18 1.45 5.34
C ASP A 114 22.95 1.63 6.23
N SER A 115 22.28 2.79 6.19
CA SER A 115 21.03 3.01 6.93
C SER A 115 19.80 2.40 6.24
N TRP A 116 19.97 1.78 5.07
CA TRP A 116 18.90 1.11 4.31
C TRP A 116 18.95 -0.39 4.53
N SER A 117 17.78 -1.00 4.68
CA SER A 117 17.66 -2.46 4.73
C SER A 117 18.11 -3.12 3.41
N ASP A 118 18.48 -4.40 3.48
CA ASP A 118 18.81 -5.18 2.28
C ASP A 118 17.62 -5.30 1.33
N CYS A 119 16.39 -5.32 1.87
CA CYS A 119 15.17 -5.25 1.07
C CYS A 119 15.11 -3.94 0.27
N ALA A 120 15.30 -2.81 0.95
CA ALA A 120 15.25 -1.50 0.33
C ALA A 120 16.34 -1.25 -0.72
N LYS A 121 17.48 -1.91 -0.60
CA LYS A 121 18.54 -1.86 -1.60
C LYS A 121 18.14 -2.48 -2.94
N ASN A 122 17.12 -3.35 -2.99
CA ASN A 122 16.69 -4.06 -4.19
C ASN A 122 15.55 -3.40 -4.98
N GLY A 123 15.15 -2.17 -4.67
CA GLY A 123 14.09 -1.43 -5.38
C GLY A 123 14.20 0.08 -5.20
N TYR A 124 13.35 0.89 -5.83
CA TYR A 124 13.20 2.28 -5.37
C TYR A 124 12.50 2.25 -4.01
N ALA A 125 12.98 2.98 -3.00
CA ALA A 125 12.46 2.78 -1.64
C ALA A 125 12.16 4.10 -0.93
N VAL A 126 11.12 4.07 -0.11
CA VAL A 126 10.67 5.21 0.70
C VAL A 126 10.79 4.82 2.17
N LYS A 127 11.53 5.62 2.94
CA LYS A 127 11.61 5.43 4.40
C LYS A 127 10.34 5.96 5.06
N PRO A 128 9.73 5.20 5.99
CA PRO A 128 8.57 5.66 6.73
C PRO A 128 8.96 6.82 7.64
N ARG A 129 8.21 7.92 7.54
CA ARG A 129 8.35 9.10 8.41
C ARG A 129 6.97 9.56 8.82
N LYS A 130 6.78 9.79 10.11
CA LYS A 130 5.46 10.11 10.65
C LYS A 130 4.87 11.34 9.96
N GLY A 131 3.67 11.16 9.40
CA GLY A 131 2.92 12.22 8.73
C GLY A 131 3.19 12.32 7.23
N ASP A 132 4.22 11.65 6.70
CA ASP A 132 4.41 11.52 5.26
C ASP A 132 3.39 10.55 4.67
N ALA A 133 3.05 10.78 3.40
CA ALA A 133 2.18 9.91 2.62
C ALA A 133 2.78 9.66 1.23
N LEU A 134 2.64 8.43 0.77
CA LEU A 134 3.07 7.97 -0.54
C LEU A 134 1.84 7.67 -1.40
N LEU A 135 1.78 8.29 -2.57
CA LEU A 135 0.77 8.00 -3.59
C LEU A 135 1.43 7.30 -4.77
N PHE A 136 0.90 6.15 -5.16
CA PHE A 136 1.26 5.45 -6.39
C PHE A 136 0.02 4.87 -7.06
N PHE A 137 0.12 4.63 -8.36
CA PHE A 137 -0.96 4.10 -9.18
C PHE A 137 -0.66 2.65 -9.54
N SER A 138 -1.67 1.80 -9.43
CA SER A 138 -1.56 0.37 -9.74
C SER A 138 -2.00 0.05 -11.18
N LEU A 139 -2.65 1.01 -11.84
CA LEU A 139 -3.06 0.93 -13.24
C LEU A 139 -2.51 2.13 -14.05
N HIS A 140 -2.29 1.90 -15.34
CA HIS A 140 -2.04 2.96 -16.31
C HIS A 140 -3.34 3.73 -16.64
N LEU A 141 -3.21 4.86 -17.35
CA LEU A 141 -4.34 5.73 -17.72
C LEU A 141 -5.36 5.05 -18.65
N ASP A 142 -4.96 3.99 -19.35
CA ASP A 142 -5.83 3.17 -20.19
C ASP A 142 -6.49 2.01 -19.41
N ALA A 143 -6.38 2.02 -18.08
CA ALA A 143 -6.85 1.01 -17.14
C ALA A 143 -6.18 -0.37 -17.27
N THR A 144 -5.07 -0.48 -17.99
CA THR A 144 -4.25 -1.70 -17.94
C THR A 144 -3.42 -1.75 -16.65
N THR A 145 -3.11 -2.95 -16.18
CA THR A 145 -2.34 -3.17 -14.94
C THR A 145 -0.89 -2.72 -15.10
N ASP A 146 -0.37 -2.00 -14.11
CA ASP A 146 1.02 -1.51 -14.10
C ASP A 146 1.93 -2.46 -13.32
N SER A 147 2.80 -3.21 -14.01
CA SER A 147 3.73 -4.14 -13.36
C SER A 147 4.82 -3.44 -12.54
N ASP A 148 5.06 -2.15 -12.76
CA ASP A 148 6.07 -1.37 -12.04
C ASP A 148 5.55 -0.92 -10.67
N SER A 149 4.24 -1.04 -10.44
CA SER A 149 3.58 -0.81 -9.14
C SER A 149 3.78 -1.94 -8.12
N LEU A 150 4.52 -3.00 -8.47
CA LEU A 150 4.90 -4.06 -7.54
C LEU A 150 5.61 -3.44 -6.33
N HIS A 151 5.10 -3.69 -5.13
CA HIS A 151 5.67 -3.09 -3.93
C HIS A 151 5.62 -4.02 -2.71
N ALA A 152 6.48 -3.74 -1.72
CA ALA A 152 6.66 -4.51 -0.49
C ALA A 152 6.87 -3.58 0.72
N GLN A 153 6.70 -4.12 1.93
CA GLN A 153 6.93 -3.44 3.22
C GLN A 153 7.64 -4.36 4.22
#